data_AF-A0A381WZI3-F1
#
_entry.id   AF-A0A381WZI3-F1
#
_cell.length_a   1.000
_cell.length_b   1.000
_cell.length_c   1.000
_cell.angle_alpha   90.00
_cell.angle_beta   90.00
_cell.angle_gamma   90.00
#
_symmetry.space_group_name_H-M   'P 1'
#
loop_
_entity.id
_entity.type
_entity.pdbx_description
1 polymer ?
#
loop_
_entity_poly.entity_id
_entity_poly.type
_entity_poly.pdbx_seq_one_letter_code
_entity_poly.pdbx_strand_id
1 'polypeptide(L)' 'MNHAKFLGAVALLAFSAGASAENYGLDMGHSRIWFDVNHQGYSTMVGRFSEFGGTIDYDADN' A
#
# COMPACT_ATOMS: atom_id res chain seq x y z
N MET A 1 -10.24 31.31 33.99
CA MET A 1 -9.88 30.06 33.28
C MET A 1 -8.89 30.41 32.20
N ASN A 2 -7.71 29.82 32.24
CA ASN A 2 -6.51 30.38 31.62
C ASN A 2 -6.58 30.12 30.11
N HIS A 3 -6.98 31.12 29.32
CA HIS A 3 -7.11 31.04 27.85
C HIS A 3 -5.89 30.43 27.17
N ALA A 4 -4.70 30.63 27.74
CA ALA A 4 -3.45 30.00 27.30
C ALA A 4 -3.47 28.46 27.35
N LYS A 5 -4.12 27.86 28.35
CA LYS A 5 -4.26 26.39 28.46
C LYS A 5 -5.23 25.83 27.41
N PHE A 6 -6.30 26.58 27.11
CA PHE A 6 -7.26 26.21 26.07
C PHE A 6 -6.64 26.31 24.67
N LEU A 7 -5.89 27.38 24.40
CA LEU A 7 -5.15 27.55 23.15
C LEU A 7 -4.09 26.44 22.97
N GLY A 8 -3.38 26.07 24.04
CA GLY A 8 -2.42 24.97 24.02
C GLY A 8 -3.07 23.62 23.69
N ALA A 9 -4.22 23.30 24.28
CA ALA A 9 -4.93 22.06 24.01
C ALA A 9 -5.43 21.95 22.55
N VAL A 10 -5.93 23.06 21.99
CA VAL A 10 -6.35 23.12 20.57
C VAL A 10 -5.15 22.96 19.62
N ALA A 11 -4.00 23.54 19.96
CA ALA A 11 -2.79 23.37 19.17
C ALA A 11 -2.31 21.91 19.14
N LEU A 12 -2.36 21.19 20.28
CA LEU A 12 -2.00 19.77 20.34
C LEU A 12 -2.91 18.87 19.48
N LEU A 13 -4.21 19.16 19.42
CA LEU A 13 -5.17 18.43 18.57
C LEU A 13 -4.98 18.73 17.08
N ALA A 14 -4.45 19.90 16.73
CA ALA A 14 -4.14 20.24 15.33
C ALA A 14 -2.90 19.51 14.79
N PHE A 15 -2.04 18.99 15.67
CA PHE A 15 -0.82 18.24 15.32
C PHE A 15 -0.98 16.72 15.34
N SER A 16 -2.18 16.19 15.60
CA SER A 16 -2.46 14.77 15.36
C SER A 16 -2.63 14.52 13.85
N ALA A 17 -1.55 14.70 13.08
CA ALA A 17 -1.47 14.14 11.74
C ALA A 17 -1.40 12.62 11.91
N GLY A 18 -2.47 11.92 11.56
CA GLY A 18 -2.44 10.46 11.47
C GLY A 18 -1.44 10.03 10.41
N ALA A 19 -0.76 8.90 10.62
CA ALA A 19 -0.03 8.24 9.55
C ALA A 19 -1.00 8.00 8.39
N SER A 20 -0.66 8.47 7.20
CA SER A 20 -1.41 8.18 5.98
C SER A 20 -0.70 7.04 5.26
N ALA A 21 -1.48 6.11 4.70
CA ALA A 21 -0.92 5.12 3.78
C ALA A 21 -0.09 5.81 2.69
N GLU A 22 1.13 5.32 2.48
CA GLU A 22 1.98 5.79 1.39
C GLU A 22 1.59 5.08 0.10
N ASN A 23 1.53 5.83 -0.99
CA ASN A 23 1.17 5.32 -2.31
C ASN A 23 2.44 4.91 -3.07
N TYR A 24 2.55 3.61 -3.37
CA TYR A 24 3.66 3.03 -4.11
C TYR A 24 3.22 2.62 -5.51
N GLY A 25 3.96 3.06 -6.54
CA GLY A 25 3.75 2.60 -7.91
C GLY A 25 4.37 1.22 -8.15
N LEU A 26 3.66 0.35 -8.87
CA LEU A 26 4.23 -0.91 -9.32
C LEU A 26 5.26 -0.69 -10.42
N ASP A 27 6.51 -1.04 -10.14
CA ASP A 27 7.56 -1.12 -11.15
C ASP A 27 7.43 -2.42 -11.96
N MET A 28 7.10 -2.28 -13.24
CA MET A 28 6.91 -3.41 -14.15
C MET A 28 8.19 -4.22 -14.41
N GLY A 29 9.38 -3.60 -14.28
CA GLY A 29 10.67 -4.29 -14.43
C GLY A 29 11.02 -5.21 -13.25
N HIS A 30 10.46 -4.91 -12.07
CA HIS A 30 10.77 -5.60 -10.81
C HIS A 30 9.58 -6.35 -10.19
N SER A 31 8.41 -6.26 -10.80
CA SER A 31 7.20 -6.98 -10.38
C SER A 31 6.82 -8.02 -11.43
N ARG A 32 6.13 -9.10 -11.04
CA ARG A 32 5.68 -10.13 -11.99
C ARG A 32 4.38 -10.76 -11.51
N ILE A 33 3.42 -10.93 -12.41
CA ILE A 33 2.18 -11.69 -12.16
C ILE A 33 2.30 -13.02 -12.91
N TRP A 34 2.54 -14.09 -12.17
CA TRP A 34 2.63 -15.46 -12.67
C TRP A 34 1.34 -16.23 -12.40
N PHE A 35 1.06 -17.19 -13.26
CA PHE A 35 0.07 -18.22 -13.01
C PHE A 35 0.60 -19.55 -13.52
N ASP A 36 0.02 -20.62 -12.99
CA ASP A 36 0.22 -21.96 -13.49
C ASP A 36 -1.11 -22.69 -13.68
N VAL A 37 -1.10 -23.62 -14.63
CA VAL A 37 -2.25 -24.46 -14.92
C VAL A 37 -1.78 -25.91 -14.96
N ASN A 38 -2.44 -26.76 -14.18
CA ASN A 38 -2.25 -28.20 -14.27
C ASN A 38 -2.74 -28.70 -15.63
N HIS A 39 -1.87 -29.42 -16.35
CA HIS A 39 -2.20 -30.05 -17.61
C HIS A 39 -2.50 -31.54 -17.36
N GLN A 40 -3.68 -31.79 -16.78
CA GLN A 40 -4.22 -33.13 -16.53
C GLN A 40 -3.29 -34.06 -15.72
N GLY A 41 -2.48 -33.51 -14.82
CA GLY A 41 -1.53 -34.25 -13.99
C GLY A 41 -0.22 -34.65 -14.70
N TYR A 42 -0.06 -34.34 -15.99
CA TYR A 42 1.16 -34.67 -16.75
C TYR A 42 2.23 -33.59 -16.69
N SER A 43 1.82 -32.32 -16.62
CA SER A 43 2.73 -31.19 -16.55
C SER A 43 2.09 -29.96 -15.90
N THR A 44 2.93 -28.97 -15.61
CA THR A 44 2.51 -27.63 -15.15
C THR A 44 2.83 -26.63 -16.25
N MET A 45 1.81 -25.97 -16.78
CA MET A 45 1.96 -24.89 -17.76
C MET A 45 2.10 -23.57 -17.02
N VAL A 46 3.27 -22.94 -17.12
CA VAL A 46 3.56 -21.67 -16.43
C VAL A 46 3.41 -20.51 -17.42
N GLY A 47 2.66 -19.48 -17.02
CA GLY A 47 2.45 -18.27 -17.81
C GLY A 47 2.64 -17.00 -16.98
N ARG A 48 2.82 -15.87 -17.67
CA ARG A 48 2.88 -14.53 -17.05
C ARG A 48 2.07 -13.52 -17.84
N PHE A 49 1.59 -12.48 -17.17
CA PHE A 49 1.12 -11.27 -17.84
C PHE A 49 2.33 -10.38 -18.19
N SER A 50 2.46 -9.99 -19.46
CA SER A 50 3.61 -9.23 -19.97
C SER A 50 3.46 -7.72 -19.78
N GLU A 51 2.24 -7.24 -19.62
CA GLU A 51 1.91 -5.83 -19.42
C GLU A 51 0.97 -5.72 -18.22
N PHE A 52 1.37 -4.93 -17.23
CA PHE A 52 0.59 -4.67 -16.03
C PHE A 52 1.07 -3.36 -15.39
N GLY A 53 0.23 -2.79 -14.54
CA GLY A 53 0.55 -1.60 -13.76
C GLY A 53 -0.45 -1.43 -12.63
N GLY A 54 -0.17 -0.52 -11.72
CA GLY A 54 -1.03 -0.22 -10.59
C GLY A 54 -0.29 0.50 -9.47
N THR A 55 -1.03 0.79 -8.40
CA THR A 55 -0.51 1.40 -7.18
C THR A 55 -0.92 0.58 -5.97
N ILE A 56 -0.12 0.65 -4.91
CA ILE A 56 -0.38 0.02 -3.61
C ILE A 56 -0.43 1.15 -2.59
N ASP A 57 -1.53 1.28 -1.87
CA ASP A 57 -1.59 2.08 -0.66
C ASP A 57 -1.16 1.20 0.50
N TYR A 58 0.01 1.48 1.08
CA TYR A 58 0.59 0.70 2.17
C TYR A 58 0.75 1.58 3.42
N ASP A 59 0.17 1.12 4.52
CA ASP A 59 0.34 1.71 5.84
C ASP A 59 1.12 0.70 6.69
N ALA A 60 2.31 1.07 7.17
CA ALA A 60 3.15 0.18 7.95
C ALA A 60 2.62 -0.01 9.39
N ASP A 61 1.74 0.87 9.85
CA ASP A 61 1.23 0.91 11.21
C ASP A 61 -0.15 0.23 11.37
N ASN A 62 -0.74 -0.31 10.30
CA ASN A 62 -2.08 -0.94 10.27
C ASN A 62 -2.07 -2.39 9.75
#